data_AF-A0A3C1A0Q2-F1
#
_entry.id   AF-A0A3C1A0Q2-F1
#
_cell.length_a   1.000
_cell.length_b   1.000
_cell.length_c   1.000
_cell.angle_alpha   90.00
_cell.angle_beta   90.00
_cell.angle_gamma   90.00
#
_symmetry.space_group_name_H-M   'P 1'
#
loop_
_entity.id
_entity.type
_entity.pdbx_description
1 polymer ?
#
loop_
_entity_poly.entity_id
_entity_poly.type
_entity_poly.pdbx_seq_one_letter_code
_entity_poly.pdbx_strand_id
1 'polypeptide(L)'
;VGVMDRSDSFGALGGPLFIEICAAFQVQGVTTKVVDYIFGLGGRDTTPDQIESVFRDLLQIAETGEIERLVNWLGVREGKQKVVTAA
;
A
#
# COMPACT_ATOMS: atom_id res chain seq x y z
N VAL A 1 -10.44 0.17 2.72
CA VAL A 1 -9.85 1.50 2.92
C VAL A 1 -8.45 1.48 2.33
N GLY A 2 -8.13 2.41 1.43
CA GLY A 2 -6.76 2.60 0.96
C GLY A 2 -6.11 3.73 1.73
N VAL A 3 -4.95 3.47 2.31
CA VAL A 3 -4.11 4.49 2.95
C VAL A 3 -3.01 4.87 1.97
N MET A 4 -2.77 6.17 1.83
CA MET A 4 -1.71 6.68 0.97
C MET A 4 -0.63 7.32 1.83
N ASP A 5 0.52 6.68 1.92
CA ASP A 5 1.67 7.15 2.68
C ASP A 5 2.72 7.81 1.74
N ARG A 6 3.06 9.08 1.99
CA ARG A 6 4.19 9.75 1.31
C ARG A 6 5.51 9.47 2.03
N SER A 7 5.63 8.28 2.60
CA SER A 7 6.78 7.84 3.40
C SER A 7 6.77 6.32 3.48
N ASP A 8 7.94 5.74 3.69
CA ASP A 8 8.08 4.32 4.03
C ASP A 8 8.71 4.23 5.43
N SER A 9 8.37 3.19 6.18
CA SER A 9 8.92 2.92 7.51
C SER A 9 9.67 1.59 7.47
N PHE A 10 10.96 1.64 7.15
CA PHE A 10 11.82 0.46 7.07
C PHE A 10 11.78 -0.35 8.37
N GLY A 11 11.47 -1.64 8.26
CA GLY A 11 11.32 -2.55 9.39
C GLY A 11 9.92 -2.61 9.99
N ALA A 12 8.99 -1.77 9.53
CA ALA A 12 7.57 -1.84 9.87
C ALA A 12 6.77 -2.56 8.77
N LEU A 13 5.48 -2.83 9.03
CA LEU A 13 4.62 -3.55 8.08
C LEU A 13 4.29 -2.73 6.82
N GLY A 14 4.23 -1.40 6.94
CA GLY A 14 3.92 -0.46 5.86
C GLY A 14 4.25 0.97 6.31
N GLY A 15 3.67 1.96 5.64
CA GLY A 15 3.83 3.36 6.00
C GLY A 15 3.29 3.70 7.40
N PRO A 16 3.76 4.82 7.98
CA PRO A 16 3.38 5.20 9.34
C PRO A 16 1.88 5.50 9.47
N LEU A 17 1.24 6.12 8.47
CA LEU A 17 -0.20 6.38 8.51
C LEU A 17 -0.99 5.07 8.43
N PHE A 18 -0.58 4.14 7.58
CA PHE A 18 -1.23 2.84 7.45
C PHE A 18 -1.27 2.08 8.78
N ILE A 19 -0.16 2.07 9.51
CA ILE A 19 -0.06 1.37 10.81
C ILE A 19 -0.98 2.02 11.85
N GLU A 20 -1.00 3.35 11.93
CA GLU A 20 -1.88 4.09 12.85
C GLU A 20 -3.36 3.87 12.54
N ILE A 21 -3.76 3.83 11.26
CA ILE A 21 -5.14 3.54 10.85
C ILE A 21 -5.53 2.10 11.20
N CYS A 22 -4.65 1.12 10.97
CA CYS A 22 -4.89 -0.26 11.37
C CYS A 22 -5.08 -0.39 12.88
N ALA A 23 -4.20 0.25 13.66
CA ALA A 23 -4.30 0.27 15.12
C ALA A 23 -5.61 0.94 15.59
N ALA A 24 -5.97 2.09 15.01
CA ALA A 24 -7.21 2.79 15.33
C ALA A 24 -8.46 1.93 15.02
N PHE A 25 -8.50 1.28 13.86
CA PHE A 25 -9.61 0.39 13.49
C PHE A 25 -9.73 -0.80 14.43
N GLN A 26 -8.60 -1.39 14.82
CA GLN A 26 -8.57 -2.47 15.79
C GLN A 26 -9.12 -2.02 17.15
N VAL A 27 -8.70 -0.85 17.65
CA VAL A 27 -9.19 -0.28 18.92
C VAL A 27 -10.69 0.01 18.88
N GLN A 28 -11.22 0.44 17.73
CA GLN A 28 -12.64 0.75 17.55
C GLN A 28 -13.49 -0.48 17.15
N GLY A 29 -12.89 -1.67 17.01
CA GLY A 29 -13.60 -2.87 16.56
C GLY A 29 -14.12 -2.80 15.12
N VAL A 30 -13.56 -1.92 14.29
CA VAL A 30 -13.94 -1.77 12.88
C VAL A 30 -13.31 -2.90 12.08
N THR A 31 -14.15 -3.81 11.59
CA THR A 31 -13.70 -4.91 10.72
C THR A 31 -13.81 -4.45 9.27
N THR A 32 -12.68 -4.03 8.70
CA THR A 32 -12.60 -3.61 7.29
C THR A 32 -11.21 -3.86 6.75
N LYS A 33 -11.12 -4.22 5.48
CA LYS A 33 -9.84 -4.40 4.78
C LYS A 33 -9.14 -3.05 4.61
N VAL A 34 -7.87 -3.00 4.98
CA VAL A 34 -7.01 -1.82 4.84
C VAL A 34 -5.79 -2.23 4.02
N VAL A 35 -5.43 -1.43 3.02
CA VAL A 35 -4.23 -1.61 2.20
C VAL A 35 -3.48 -0.28 2.11
N ASP A 36 -2.17 -0.36 1.89
CA ASP A 36 -1.27 0.79 1.84
C ASP A 36 -0.73 1.04 0.42
N TYR A 37 -0.55 2.32 0.11
CA TYR A 37 0.03 2.81 -1.13
C TYR A 37 1.10 3.84 -0.82
N ILE A 38 2.35 3.39 -0.85
CA ILE A 38 3.53 4.21 -0.62
C ILE A 38 3.87 4.95 -1.91
N PHE A 39 3.88 6.28 -1.87
CA PHE A 39 4.02 7.11 -3.06
C PHE A 39 5.03 8.24 -2.91
N GLY A 40 5.43 8.84 -4.03
CA GLY A 40 6.29 10.03 -4.04
C GLY A 40 7.70 9.82 -3.49
N LEU A 41 8.16 8.57 -3.32
CA LEU A 41 9.50 8.30 -2.80
C LEU A 41 10.57 8.94 -3.69
N GLY A 42 11.55 9.57 -3.05
CA GLY A 42 12.61 10.32 -3.75
C GLY A 42 12.13 11.64 -4.36
N GLY A 43 11.00 12.19 -3.90
CA GLY A 43 10.47 13.46 -4.40
C GLY A 43 9.78 13.34 -5.76
N ARG A 44 9.42 12.14 -6.19
CA ARG A 44 8.69 11.93 -7.44
C ARG A 44 7.28 12.53 -7.37
N ASP A 45 6.82 12.99 -8.53
CA ASP A 45 5.45 13.44 -8.71
C ASP A 45 4.47 12.27 -8.60
N THR A 46 3.28 12.58 -8.08
CA THR A 46 2.13 11.67 -8.07
C THR A 46 1.15 12.12 -9.13
N THR A 47 0.92 11.31 -10.15
CA THR A 47 0.04 11.68 -11.25
C THR A 47 -1.43 11.34 -10.95
N PRO A 48 -2.40 12.00 -11.60
CA PRO A 48 -3.81 11.61 -11.52
C PRO A 48 -4.04 10.14 -11.87
N ASP A 49 -3.37 9.60 -12.90
CA ASP A 49 -3.48 8.19 -13.29
C ASP A 49 -3.03 7.23 -12.18
N GLN A 50 -2.01 7.61 -11.40
CA GLN A 50 -1.58 6.80 -10.25
C GLN A 50 -2.66 6.81 -9.16
N ILE A 51 -3.28 7.95 -8.89
CA ILE A 51 -4.38 8.04 -7.92
C ILE A 51 -5.59 7.25 -8.43
N GLU A 52 -5.90 7.32 -9.72
CA GLU A 52 -6.96 6.50 -10.33
C GLU A 52 -6.68 5.01 -10.17
N SER A 53 -5.43 4.56 -10.36
CA SER A 53 -5.05 3.16 -10.18
C SER A 53 -5.30 2.65 -8.76
N VAL A 54 -5.13 3.50 -7.74
CA VAL A 54 -5.46 3.19 -6.35
C VAL A 54 -6.96 2.94 -6.20
N PHE A 55 -7.80 3.82 -6.75
CA PHE A 55 -9.25 3.63 -6.68
C PHE A 55 -9.72 2.38 -7.42
N ARG A 56 -9.11 2.06 -8.57
CA ARG A 56 -9.41 0.83 -9.32
C ARG A 56 -9.06 -0.42 -8.51
N ASP A 57 -7.91 -0.44 -7.86
CA ASP A 57 -7.50 -1.54 -6.98
C ASP A 57 -8.45 -1.68 -5.77
N LEU A 58 -8.83 -0.56 -5.13
CA LEU A 58 -9.82 -0.58 -4.04
C LEU A 58 -11.20 -1.09 -4.48
N LEU A 59 -11.64 -0.75 -5.70
CA LEU A 59 -12.88 -1.28 -6.27
C LEU A 59 -12.77 -2.79 -6.49
N GLN A 60 -11.67 -3.29 -7.05
CA GLN A 60 -11.42 -4.72 -7.20
C GLN A 60 -11.44 -5.43 -5.84
N ILE A 61 -10.74 -4.91 -4.82
CA ILE A 61 -10.74 -5.46 -3.45
C ILE A 61 -12.15 -5.44 -2.85
N ALA A 62 -12.96 -4.42 -3.12
CA ALA A 62 -14.33 -4.34 -2.64
C ALA A 62 -15.24 -5.38 -3.31
N GLU A 63 -15.04 -5.65 -4.60
CA GLU A 63 -15.80 -6.63 -5.38
C GLU A 63 -15.42 -8.07 -5.06
N THR A 64 -14.13 -8.38 -4.99
CA THR A 64 -13.63 -9.76 -4.80
C THR A 64 -13.40 -10.11 -3.35
N GLY A 65 -13.10 -9.12 -2.52
CA GLY A 65 -12.62 -9.32 -1.17
C GLY A 65 -11.17 -9.80 -1.07
N GLU A 66 -10.44 -9.91 -2.18
CA GLU A 66 -9.07 -10.39 -2.21
C GLU A 66 -8.08 -9.23 -2.21
N ILE A 67 -6.98 -9.36 -1.47
CA ILE A 67 -5.89 -8.38 -1.44
C ILE A 67 -4.66 -9.05 -2.06
N GLU A 68 -4.24 -8.60 -3.23
CA GLU A 68 -3.04 -9.13 -3.89
C GLU A 68 -1.77 -8.70 -3.15
N ARG A 69 -1.70 -7.42 -2.76
CA ARG A 69 -0.60 -6.85 -1.99
C ARG A 69 -1.13 -5.92 -0.92
N LEU A 70 -0.69 -6.18 0.32
CA LEU A 70 -1.06 -5.34 1.47
C LEU A 70 -0.42 -3.95 1.40
N VAL A 71 0.81 -3.86 0.88
CA VAL A 71 1.56 -2.62 0.70
C VAL A 71 2.04 -2.51 -0.75
N ASN A 72 1.76 -1.38 -1.38
CA ASN A 72 2.02 -1.13 -2.79
C ASN A 72 2.90 0.11 -2.97
N TRP A 73 3.99 0.00 -3.73
CA TRP A 73 4.88 1.12 -4.02
C TRP A 73 4.54 1.77 -5.36
N LEU A 74 3.81 2.90 -5.32
CA LEU A 74 3.34 3.59 -6.51
C LEU A 74 4.47 4.27 -7.28
N GLY A 75 4.50 3.99 -8.59
CA GLY A 75 5.45 4.56 -9.53
C GLY A 75 6.90 4.12 -9.33
N VAL A 76 7.17 3.18 -8.41
CA VAL A 76 8.48 2.53 -8.29
C VAL A 76 8.56 1.47 -9.37
N ARG A 77 9.65 1.48 -10.15
CA ARG A 77 9.92 0.41 -11.11
C ARG A 77 10.43 -0.79 -10.32
N GLU A 78 9.79 -1.96 -10.48
CA GLU A 78 10.39 -3.20 -9.98
C GLU A 78 11.74 -3.40 -10.67
N GLY A 79 12.83 -3.29 -9.91
CA GLY A 79 14.10 -3.87 -10.33
C GLY A 79 13.90 -5.37 -10.41
N LYS A 80 14.26 -6.01 -11.53
CA LYS A 80 14.28 -7.47 -11.63
C LYS A 80 15.31 -8.04 -10.65
N GLN A 81 14.95 -8.17 -9.38
CA GLN A 81 15.80 -8.79 -8.39
C GLN A 81 15.53 -10.28 -8.47
N LYS A 82 16.35 -10.98 -9.25
CA LYS A 82 16.44 -12.44 -9.14
C LYS A 82 16.91 -12.72 -7.72
N VAL A 83 16.01 -13.18 -6.86
CA VAL A 83 16.39 -13.80 -5.61
C VAL A 83 17.21 -15.03 -5.99
N VAL A 84 18.53 -14.94 -5.84
CA VAL A 84 19.39 -16.11 -5.88
C VAL A 84 19.14 -16.83 -4.58
N THR A 85 18.19 -17.77 -4.57
CA THR A 85 18.07 -18.74 -3.50
C THR A 85 19.33 -19.59 -3.54
N ALA A 86 20.24 -19.35 -2.60
CA ALA A 86 21.32 -20.28 -2.32
C ALA A 86 20.68 -21.57 -1.79
N ALA A 87 21.00 -22.68 -2.44
CA ALA A 87 20.64 -24.03 -2.03
C ALA A 87 21.42 -24.47 -0.78
#